data_AF-A0A1G5V2X5-F1
#
_entry.id   AF-A0A1G5V2X5-F1
#
_cell.length_a   1.000
_cell.length_b   1.000
_cell.length_c   1.000
_cell.angle_alpha   90.00
_cell.angle_beta   90.00
_cell.angle_gamma   90.00
#
_symmetry.space_group_name_H-M   'P 1'
#
loop_
_entity.id
_entity.type
_entity.pdbx_description
1 polymer ?
#
loop_
_entity_poly.entity_id
_entity_poly.type
_entity_poly.pdbx_seq_one_letter_code
_entity_poly.pdbx_strand_id
1 'polypeptide(L)' 'MSAALNLSPPEHQHSASIDQAAQWLATTPPRQRPAPLVPAMREMFNLTAIECCEAIRQSHLIRARAA' A
#
# COMPACT_ATOMS: atom_id res chain seq x y z
N MET A 1 -12.08 31.67 -11.89
CA MET A 1 -11.82 31.01 -10.59
C MET A 1 -12.02 29.52 -10.80
N SER A 2 -11.02 28.73 -10.42
CA SER A 2 -10.80 27.35 -10.83
C SER A 2 -11.99 26.42 -10.56
N ALA A 3 -12.31 25.60 -11.56
CA ALA A 3 -13.23 24.48 -11.43
C ALA A 3 -12.67 23.47 -10.43
N ALA A 4 -13.38 23.26 -9.32
CA ALA A 4 -13.12 22.16 -8.41
C ALA A 4 -13.38 20.85 -9.17
N LEU A 5 -12.30 20.15 -9.53
CA LEU A 5 -12.37 18.82 -10.13
C LEU A 5 -13.05 17.88 -9.13
N ASN A 6 -14.25 17.47 -9.48
CA ASN A 6 -14.99 16.39 -8.84
C ASN A 6 -14.27 15.05 -9.13
N LEU A 7 -13.17 14.80 -8.41
CA LEU A 7 -12.44 13.54 -8.39
C LEU A 7 -13.43 12.44 -7.96
N SER A 8 -13.78 11.57 -8.89
CA SER A 8 -14.71 10.49 -8.62
C SER A 8 -14.02 9.39 -7.78
N PRO A 9 -14.76 8.52 -7.09
CA PRO A 9 -14.30 7.69 -5.97
C PRO A 9 -13.15 6.66 -6.17
N PRO A 10 -12.83 6.12 -7.36
CA PRO A 10 -11.89 4.99 -7.44
C PRO A 10 -10.45 5.37 -7.06
N GLU A 11 -10.02 6.59 -7.38
CA GLU A 11 -8.64 7.06 -7.18
C GLU A 11 -8.25 7.03 -5.70
N HIS A 12 -9.14 7.53 -4.84
CA HIS A 12 -8.97 7.48 -3.38
C HIS A 12 -9.01 6.05 -2.82
N GLN A 13 -9.78 5.15 -3.44
CA GLN A 13 -9.83 3.74 -3.01
C GLN A 13 -8.53 3.01 -3.32
N HIS A 14 -7.90 3.28 -4.47
CA HIS A 14 -6.60 2.72 -4.82
C HIS A 14 -5.51 3.21 -3.86
N SER A 15 -5.47 4.50 -3.56
CA SER A 15 -4.52 5.06 -2.57
C SER A 15 -4.72 4.44 -1.18
N ALA A 16 -5.97 4.25 -0.75
CA ALA A 16 -6.27 3.65 0.55
C ALA A 16 -5.77 2.20 0.68
N SER A 17 -5.90 1.38 -0.36
CA SER A 17 -5.41 -0.01 -0.35
C SER A 17 -3.87 -0.09 -0.29
N ILE A 18 -3.18 0.82 -0.97
CA ILE A 18 -1.71 0.92 -0.92
C ILE A 18 -1.25 1.32 0.48
N ASP A 19 -1.89 2.34 1.09
CA ASP A 19 -1.57 2.80 2.44
C ASP A 19 -1.82 1.70 3.48
N GLN A 20 -2.92 0.96 3.36
CA GLN A 20 -3.22 -0.17 4.23
C GLN A 20 -2.16 -1.28 4.10
N ALA A 21 -1.77 -1.64 2.89
CA ALA A 21 -0.75 -2.65 2.64
C ALA A 21 0.63 -2.21 3.17
N ALA A 22 0.99 -0.94 2.99
CA ALA A 22 2.23 -0.35 3.48
C ALA A 22 2.29 -0.38 5.01
N GLN A 23 1.20 0.03 5.67
CA GLN A 23 1.11 0.02 7.13
C GLN A 23 1.18 -1.39 7.70
N TRP A 24 0.46 -2.34 7.09
CA TRP A 24 0.51 -3.75 7.46
C TRP A 24 1.94 -4.28 7.32
N LEU A 25 2.63 -4.01 6.22
CA LEU A 25 4.00 -4.49 6.00
C LEU A 25 5.02 -3.84 6.94
N ALA A 26 4.83 -2.57 7.28
CA ALA A 26 5.69 -1.83 8.21
C ALA A 26 5.62 -2.38 9.64
N THR A 27 4.45 -2.87 10.05
CA THR A 27 4.17 -3.34 11.42
C THR A 27 4.23 -4.87 11.57
N THR A 28 4.10 -5.62 10.47
CA THR A 28 4.16 -7.09 10.49
C THR A 28 5.61 -7.59 10.48
N PRO A 29 6.05 -8.35 11.50
CA PRO A 29 7.39 -8.94 11.56
C PRO A 29 7.70 -9.82 10.33
N PRO A 30 8.93 -9.83 9.80
CA PRO A 30 9.29 -10.61 8.61
C PRO A 30 8.93 -12.10 8.67
N ARG A 31 9.01 -12.72 9.85
CA ARG A 31 8.69 -14.14 10.08
C ARG A 31 7.20 -14.48 9.95
N GLN A 32 6.32 -13.48 10.03
CA GLN A 32 4.87 -13.64 9.93
C GLN A 32 4.33 -13.29 8.55
N ARG A 33 5.20 -12.90 7.61
CA ARG A 33 4.79 -12.51 6.26
C ARG A 33 4.64 -13.76 5.38
N PRO A 34 3.62 -13.82 4.53
CA PRO A 34 3.49 -14.88 3.55
C PRO A 34 4.64 -14.81 2.53
N ALA A 35 5.01 -15.98 2.00
CA ALA A 35 5.96 -16.12 0.91
C ALA A 35 5.31 -16.93 -0.22
N PRO A 36 5.33 -16.47 -1.48
CA PRO A 36 5.94 -15.23 -1.97
C PRO A 36 5.11 -13.96 -1.63
N LEU A 37 5.79 -12.87 -1.26
CA LEU A 37 5.14 -11.67 -0.71
C LEU A 37 4.22 -10.95 -1.71
N VAL A 38 4.68 -10.68 -2.93
CA VAL A 38 3.93 -9.89 -3.91
C VAL A 38 2.63 -10.58 -4.33
N PRO A 39 2.60 -11.88 -4.71
CA PRO A 39 1.34 -12.58 -5.00
C PRO A 39 0.35 -12.51 -3.84
N ALA A 40 0.82 -12.76 -2.60
CA ALA A 40 -0.04 -12.70 -1.42
C ALA A 40 -0.59 -11.28 -1.18
N MET A 41 0.22 -10.24 -1.35
CA MET A 41 -0.25 -8.84 -1.21
C MET A 41 -1.31 -8.49 -2.25
N ARG A 42 -1.18 -8.99 -3.49
CA ARG A 42 -2.19 -8.79 -4.53
C ARG A 42 -3.53 -9.42 -4.12
N GLU A 43 -3.51 -10.61 -3.53
CA GLU A 43 -4.72 -11.31 -3.06
C GLU A 43 -5.32 -10.65 -1.81
N MET A 44 -4.49 -10.26 -0.84
CA MET A 44 -4.93 -9.68 0.44
C MET A 44 -5.52 -8.28 0.30
N PHE A 45 -4.98 -7.46 -0.61
CA PHE A 45 -5.27 -6.04 -0.71
C PHE A 45 -5.87 -5.62 -2.06
N ASN A 46 -6.13 -6.58 -2.96
CA ASN A 46 -6.61 -6.34 -4.32
C ASN A 46 -5.73 -5.35 -5.11
N LEU A 47 -4.41 -5.51 -4.98
CA LEU A 47 -3.42 -4.64 -5.63
C LEU A 47 -2.88 -5.27 -6.92
N THR A 48 -2.41 -4.42 -7.82
CA THR A 48 -1.51 -4.81 -8.90
C THR A 48 -0.09 -5.01 -8.40
N ALA A 49 0.78 -5.58 -9.24
CA ALA A 49 2.19 -5.77 -8.89
C ALA A 49 2.92 -4.43 -8.70
N ILE A 50 2.56 -3.39 -9.46
CA ILE A 50 3.17 -2.06 -9.36
C ILE A 50 2.77 -1.41 -8.02
N GLU A 51 1.49 -1.46 -7.66
CA GLU A 51 1.00 -0.93 -6.39
C GLU A 51 1.59 -1.68 -5.18
N CYS A 52 1.85 -2.99 -5.32
CA CYS A 52 2.59 -3.75 -4.30
C CYS A 52 4.02 -3.23 -4.11
N CYS A 53 4.74 -2.94 -5.20
CA CYS A 53 6.07 -2.32 -5.12
C CYS A 53 6.02 -0.95 -4.43
N GLU A 54 4.97 -0.16 -4.70
CA GLU A 54 4.74 1.11 -4.02
C GLU A 54 4.51 0.92 -2.53
N ALA A 55 3.59 0.01 -2.13
CA ALA A 55 3.33 -0.30 -0.72
C ALA A 55 4.60 -0.78 0.01
N ILE A 56 5.44 -1.59 -0.65
CA ILE A 56 6.74 -2.02 -0.11
C ILE A 56 7.65 -0.82 0.15
N ARG A 57 7.77 0.10 -0.82
CA ARG A 57 8.54 1.34 -0.65
C ARG A 57 8.00 2.20 0.50
N GLN A 58 6.68 2.41 0.56
CA GLN A 58 6.04 3.20 1.63
C GLN A 58 6.28 2.57 3.00
N SER A 59 6.24 1.23 3.12
CA SER A 59 6.50 0.54 4.39
C SER A 59 7.91 0.82 4.94
N HIS A 60 8.91 0.94 4.06
CA HIS A 60 10.27 1.30 4.45
C HIS A 60 10.36 2.75 4.93
N LEU A 61 9.64 3.67 4.28
CA LEU A 61 9.57 5.07 4.70
C LEU A 61 8.88 5.22 6.05
N ILE A 62 7.80 4.47 6.30
CA ILE A 62 7.12 4.45 7.62
C ILE A 62 8.11 4.02 8.71
N ARG A 63 8.84 2.92 8.49
CA ARG A 63 9.84 2.42 9.45
C ARG A 63 10.98 3.42 9.67
N ALA A 64 11.45 4.07 8.61
CA ALA A 64 12.55 5.05 8.70
C ALA A 64 12.15 6.31 9.47
N ARG A 65 10.90 6.75 9.36
CA ARG A 65 10.37 7.93 10.08
C ARG A 65 10.04 7.65 11.55
N ALA A 66 9.84 6.40 11.91
CA ALA A 66 9.52 5.97 13.28
C ALA A 66 10.77 5.64 14.13
N ALA A 67 11.97 5.75 13.54
CA ALA A 67 13.26 5.46 14.17
C ALA A 67 13.88 6.68 14.85
#